data_AF-A0A8T0KS36-F1
#
_entry.id   AF-A0A8T0KS36-F1
#
_cell.length_a   1.000
_cell.length_b   1.000
_cell.length_c   1.000
_cell.angle_alpha   90.00
_cell.angle_beta   90.00
_cell.angle_gamma   90.00
#
_symmetry.space_group_name_H-M   'P 1'
#
loop_
_entity.id
_entity.type
_entity.pdbx_description
1 polymer ?
#
loop_
_entity_poly.entity_id
_entity_poly.type
_entity_poly.pdbx_seq_one_letter_code
_entity_poly.pdbx_strand_id
1 'polypeptide(L)'
;MLRNKSHLKTHGGNLTSLIKLGRRLKTIKRQTFKKRYGNLLSLMEVEVSSPAITAFAQYYDSPLRCFTFQDFQLAPTIEEFEHILGMPLEDTTPYQHLEHHASIATIAAIMKLHPKELEDRLVTRNQVRGLTQGFLEQHLHYLVEGEDWETFMDVLALTVYGIVLFPKVEGFVDYTAIDVFVAKKTRSENPVTAVLADVYGTMSFCHERKGKKILCCLSALYLWMTARLCKRSGDIRRPTEDPSHQGLKDKGGNEWAQFFASLNGGKVRWRLPWLETKPSIHYCSPFSNVPLIGTRYCINYNPILVQRQFGRPMKGAPSPEYLTTLFIYYEDGHFTEILRKVRSAWENVMRAEKDLRLGVMDDKINYHTWIWERVKEVKLPFKPIVHQLANEGPSQELESDEVKQLKIEMKKLREKNDRLGKELQTARNDLVDMRNDKEEKAQAYEEIVKSQKAERVYAFQLKQDLLTASKELAMRMEEKNSALEEGKQWRLLYEEAKRDKREALKRLREAQVQVEKARHEMKEMTLSFETDMNQERWKLAEAEEEHRSMIKQMEEYIEEQEEAVNHWKENFSQLAMLANGAIEDIPKMVLDAEATTHFCNPPPEIMLFINHCKLLVGEMKAFTTRARK
;
A
#
# COMPACT_ATOMS: atom_id res chain seq x y z
N MET A 1 51.81 -12.10 -6.88
CA MET A 1 50.80 -12.53 -7.88
C MET A 1 49.51 -11.80 -7.58
N LEU A 2 48.96 -11.03 -8.52
CA LEU A 2 47.57 -10.55 -8.42
C LEU A 2 46.69 -11.77 -8.15
N ARG A 3 45.88 -11.76 -7.09
CA ARG A 3 44.84 -12.80 -6.92
C ARG A 3 44.08 -12.87 -8.23
N ASN A 4 43.96 -14.08 -8.81
CA ASN A 4 43.32 -14.34 -10.10
C ASN A 4 42.18 -13.36 -10.35
N LYS A 5 42.29 -12.55 -11.42
CA LYS A 5 41.36 -11.47 -11.80
C LYS A 5 39.92 -11.92 -11.56
N SER A 6 39.37 -11.60 -10.39
CA SER A 6 37.95 -11.75 -10.15
C SER A 6 37.31 -10.67 -11.00
N HIS A 7 36.58 -11.09 -12.04
CA HIS A 7 35.77 -10.19 -12.86
C HIS A 7 34.57 -9.71 -12.02
N LEU A 8 34.86 -8.90 -11.00
CA LEU A 8 33.86 -8.21 -10.19
C LEU A 8 33.14 -7.23 -11.11
N LYS A 9 31.82 -7.37 -11.17
CA LYS A 9 30.96 -6.43 -11.88
C LYS A 9 30.33 -5.48 -10.87
N THR A 10 30.31 -4.20 -11.17
CA THR A 10 29.50 -3.23 -10.44
C THR A 10 28.06 -3.31 -10.93
N HIS A 11 27.12 -3.05 -10.02
CA HIS A 11 25.71 -2.93 -10.38
C HIS A 11 25.32 -1.45 -10.40
N GLY A 12 24.95 -0.92 -11.57
CA GLY A 12 24.48 0.45 -11.71
C GLY A 12 23.26 0.48 -12.62
N GLY A 13 22.12 0.97 -12.12
CA GLY A 13 20.92 1.18 -12.94
C GLY A 13 21.04 2.42 -13.82
N ASN A 14 20.20 2.51 -14.86
CA ASN A 14 20.08 3.74 -15.64
C ASN A 14 19.39 4.82 -14.78
N LEU A 15 20.15 5.86 -14.38
CA LEU A 15 19.66 6.95 -13.54
C LEU A 15 19.21 8.19 -14.34
N THR A 16 19.34 8.20 -15.67
CA THR A 16 19.12 9.41 -16.48
C THR A 16 17.70 9.96 -16.32
N SER A 17 16.69 9.07 -16.30
CA SER A 17 15.29 9.44 -16.10
C SER A 17 15.04 9.99 -14.69
N LEU A 18 15.51 9.27 -13.65
CA LEU A 18 15.38 9.70 -12.25
C LEU A 18 16.08 11.03 -11.96
N ILE A 19 17.25 11.30 -12.55
CA ILE A 19 17.93 12.60 -12.43
C ILE A 19 17.09 13.71 -13.05
N LYS A 20 16.49 13.48 -14.23
CA LYS A 20 15.59 14.46 -14.88
C LYS A 20 14.35 14.72 -14.02
N LEU A 21 13.74 13.69 -13.44
CA LEU A 21 12.62 13.82 -12.51
C LEU A 21 13.03 14.59 -11.24
N GLY A 22 14.17 14.27 -10.63
CA GLY A 22 14.69 14.99 -9.47
C GLY A 22 14.96 16.48 -9.71
N ARG A 23 15.32 16.86 -10.94
CA ARG A 23 15.48 18.26 -11.36
C ARG A 23 14.17 19.04 -11.49
N ARG A 24 13.01 18.36 -11.53
CA ARG A 24 11.69 19.03 -11.48
C ARG A 24 11.39 19.66 -10.12
N LEU A 25 12.04 19.19 -9.05
CA LEU A 25 11.90 19.78 -7.72
C LEU A 25 12.53 21.18 -7.66
N LYS A 26 11.67 22.20 -7.53
CA LYS A 26 12.09 23.60 -7.28
C LYS A 26 12.77 23.75 -5.91
N THR A 27 13.43 24.88 -5.68
CA THR A 27 14.29 25.15 -4.50
C THR A 27 13.68 24.73 -3.16
N ILE A 28 12.46 25.17 -2.85
CA ILE A 28 11.80 24.85 -1.57
C ILE A 28 11.56 23.35 -1.44
N LYS A 29 10.99 22.70 -2.46
CA LYS A 29 10.72 21.26 -2.44
C LYS A 29 12.01 20.44 -2.42
N ARG A 30 13.09 20.90 -3.05
CA ARG A 30 14.41 20.28 -2.99
C ARG A 30 14.99 20.33 -1.58
N GLN A 31 14.82 21.45 -0.86
CA GLN A 31 15.21 21.56 0.55
C GLN A 31 14.37 20.65 1.45
N THR A 32 13.05 20.59 1.23
CA THR A 32 12.15 19.66 1.95
C THR A 32 12.55 18.21 1.72
N PHE A 33 12.81 17.82 0.47
CA PHE A 33 13.29 16.48 0.12
C PHE A 33 14.60 16.19 0.86
N LYS A 34 15.57 17.10 0.81
CA LYS A 34 16.85 16.95 1.50
C LYS A 34 16.70 16.81 3.01
N LYS A 35 15.79 17.57 3.63
CA LYS A 35 15.51 17.46 5.07
C LYS A 35 14.91 16.09 5.43
N ARG A 36 14.04 15.54 4.58
CA ARG A 36 13.32 14.27 4.84
C ARG A 36 14.18 13.04 4.55
N TYR A 37 14.93 13.08 3.45
CA TYR A 37 15.59 11.90 2.87
C TYR A 37 17.11 12.04 2.73
N GLY A 38 17.69 13.18 3.10
CA GLY A 38 19.12 13.43 2.97
C GLY A 38 19.54 13.78 1.54
N ASN A 39 20.81 13.53 1.21
CA ASN A 39 21.46 13.94 -0.03
C ASN A 39 21.18 13.00 -1.22
N LEU A 40 20.05 12.29 -1.27
CA LEU A 40 19.80 11.29 -2.32
C LEU A 40 19.83 11.87 -3.75
N LEU A 41 19.35 13.11 -3.92
CA LEU A 41 19.40 13.79 -5.23
C LEU A 41 20.85 13.98 -5.68
N SER A 42 21.74 14.35 -4.78
CA SER A 42 23.18 14.48 -5.07
C SER A 42 23.83 13.14 -5.34
N LEU A 43 23.42 12.07 -4.64
CA LEU A 43 23.98 10.73 -4.82
C LEU A 43 23.68 10.13 -6.21
N MET A 44 22.50 10.42 -6.76
CA MET A 44 22.14 10.00 -8.13
C MET A 44 23.00 10.69 -9.20
N GLU A 45 23.48 11.91 -8.92
CA GLU A 45 24.29 12.71 -9.86
C GLU A 45 25.78 12.34 -9.80
N VAL A 46 26.19 11.45 -8.89
CA VAL A 46 27.59 11.01 -8.78
C VAL A 46 27.95 10.10 -9.95
N GLU A 47 28.92 10.53 -10.76
CA GLU A 47 29.53 9.70 -11.79
C GLU A 47 30.52 8.72 -11.18
N VAL A 48 30.09 7.48 -10.97
CA VAL A 48 30.92 6.43 -10.36
C VAL A 48 31.79 5.73 -11.41
N SER A 49 33.10 5.72 -11.18
CA SER A 49 34.03 4.90 -11.99
C SER A 49 33.98 3.44 -11.53
N SER A 50 33.33 2.59 -12.33
CA SER A 50 33.29 1.14 -12.09
C SER A 50 34.69 0.48 -11.99
N PRO A 51 35.65 0.82 -12.88
CA PRO A 51 37.03 0.35 -12.74
C PRO A 51 37.70 0.75 -11.42
N ALA A 52 37.40 1.94 -10.89
CA ALA A 52 37.94 2.40 -9.62
C ALA A 52 37.46 1.54 -8.45
N ILE A 53 36.14 1.32 -8.34
CA ILE A 53 35.56 0.52 -7.24
C ILE A 53 36.02 -0.94 -7.31
N THR A 54 36.08 -1.53 -8.51
CA THR A 54 36.52 -2.92 -8.68
C THR A 54 38.00 -3.11 -8.36
N ALA A 55 38.86 -2.15 -8.71
CA ALA A 55 40.27 -2.15 -8.30
C ALA A 55 40.42 -1.93 -6.78
N PHE A 56 39.63 -1.02 -6.21
CA PHE A 56 39.65 -0.71 -4.78
C PHE A 56 39.23 -1.90 -3.91
N ALA A 57 38.23 -2.68 -4.36
CA ALA A 57 37.77 -3.89 -3.68
C ALA A 57 38.87 -4.96 -3.51
N GLN A 58 39.94 -4.93 -4.33
CA GLN A 58 41.07 -5.87 -4.20
C GLN A 58 41.91 -5.64 -2.94
N TYR A 59 41.81 -4.46 -2.33
CA TYR A 59 42.49 -4.09 -1.10
C TYR A 59 41.64 -4.34 0.15
N TYR A 60 40.44 -4.91 -0.02
CA TYR A 60 39.57 -5.22 1.11
C TYR A 60 40.10 -6.42 1.91
N ASP A 61 40.46 -6.15 3.16
CA ASP A 61 40.83 -7.14 4.18
C ASP A 61 39.55 -7.59 4.89
N SER A 62 39.02 -8.71 4.43
CA SER A 62 37.74 -9.20 4.90
C SER A 62 37.75 -9.50 6.40
N PRO A 63 38.66 -10.31 6.99
CA PRO A 63 38.64 -10.58 8.44
C PRO A 63 38.70 -9.32 9.32
N LEU A 64 39.44 -8.29 8.90
CA LEU A 64 39.56 -7.04 9.65
C LEU A 64 38.45 -6.02 9.34
N ARG A 65 37.63 -6.28 8.32
CA ARG A 65 36.53 -5.41 7.88
C ARG A 65 37.02 -4.01 7.51
N CYS A 66 38.15 -3.92 6.80
CA CYS A 66 38.76 -2.66 6.38
C CYS A 66 39.48 -2.81 5.03
N PHE A 67 39.98 -1.70 4.47
CA PHE A 67 40.87 -1.69 3.31
C PHE A 67 42.31 -1.56 3.80
N THR A 68 43.13 -2.59 3.54
CA THR A 68 44.52 -2.66 3.97
C THR A 68 45.44 -2.27 2.81
N PHE A 69 46.32 -1.31 3.06
CA PHE A 69 47.37 -0.86 2.14
C PHE A 69 48.75 -1.22 2.68
N GLN A 70 49.81 -0.81 1.99
CA GLN A 70 51.19 -1.18 2.30
C GLN A 70 51.58 -0.87 3.76
N ASP A 71 51.23 0.32 4.24
CA ASP A 71 51.67 0.89 5.52
C ASP A 71 50.53 1.53 6.32
N PHE A 72 49.27 1.36 5.89
CA PHE A 72 48.10 1.90 6.57
C PHE A 72 46.81 1.13 6.27
N GLN A 73 45.77 1.43 7.05
CA GLN A 73 44.40 0.95 6.84
C GLN A 73 43.42 2.10 6.72
N LEU A 74 42.34 1.88 5.97
CA LEU A 74 41.18 2.77 5.87
C LEU A 74 39.89 1.96 5.95
N ALA A 75 38.84 2.53 6.51
CA ALA A 75 37.54 1.90 6.59
C ALA A 75 36.44 2.98 6.58
N PRO A 76 35.36 2.79 5.81
CA PRO A 76 34.22 3.70 5.86
C PRO A 76 33.59 3.70 7.25
N THR A 77 33.46 4.87 7.88
CA THR A 77 32.81 4.96 9.20
C THR A 77 31.38 5.49 9.10
N ILE A 78 30.64 5.26 10.17
CA ILE A 78 29.27 5.77 10.30
C ILE A 78 29.26 7.30 10.17
N GLU A 79 30.18 7.99 10.83
CA GLU A 79 30.28 9.45 10.83
C GLU A 79 30.48 10.04 9.43
N GLU A 80 31.28 9.34 8.62
CA GLU A 80 31.49 9.70 7.22
C GLU A 80 30.24 9.47 6.38
N PHE A 81 29.56 8.34 6.59
CA PHE A 81 28.37 7.98 5.82
C PHE A 81 27.16 8.83 6.20
N GLU A 82 27.02 9.24 7.47
CA GLU A 82 26.01 10.23 7.88
C GLU A 82 26.18 11.54 7.12
N HIS A 83 27.42 12.01 6.95
CA HIS A 83 27.71 13.23 6.20
C HIS A 83 27.43 13.07 4.70
N ILE A 84 27.91 11.99 4.09
CA ILE A 84 27.72 11.69 2.65
C ILE A 84 26.22 11.58 2.34
N LEU A 85 25.49 10.80 3.13
CA LEU A 85 24.06 10.58 2.95
C LEU A 85 23.22 11.77 3.43
N GLY A 86 23.77 12.69 4.24
CA GLY A 86 23.04 13.82 4.81
C GLY A 86 21.95 13.40 5.80
N MET A 87 22.19 12.31 6.53
CA MET A 87 21.23 11.70 7.47
C MET A 87 21.92 11.49 8.83
N PRO A 88 21.93 12.48 9.73
CA PRO A 88 22.54 12.33 11.05
C PRO A 88 21.82 11.26 11.88
N LEU A 89 22.58 10.47 12.64
CA LEU A 89 22.10 9.46 13.58
C LEU A 89 21.71 10.03 14.94
N GLU A 90 22.17 11.24 15.26
CA GLU A 90 21.78 11.95 16.49
C GLU A 90 20.26 12.01 16.60
N ASP A 91 19.72 11.61 17.76
CA ASP A 91 18.29 11.48 18.04
C ASP A 91 17.49 10.54 17.11
N THR A 92 18.16 9.60 16.44
CA THR A 92 17.50 8.59 15.60
C THR A 92 17.92 7.17 15.97
N THR A 93 17.01 6.23 15.73
CA THR A 93 17.30 4.80 15.89
C THR A 93 17.86 4.25 14.58
N PRO A 94 18.97 3.49 14.58
CA PRO A 94 19.46 2.77 13.41
C PRO A 94 18.39 1.83 12.83
N TYR A 95 18.47 1.49 11.53
CA TYR A 95 17.59 0.49 10.93
C TYR A 95 17.65 -0.86 11.69
N GLN A 96 16.49 -1.40 12.03
CA GLN A 96 16.38 -2.52 12.98
C GLN A 96 16.17 -3.91 12.31
N HIS A 97 15.86 -3.94 11.02
CA HIS A 97 15.43 -5.12 10.26
C HIS A 97 14.28 -5.91 10.92
N LEU A 98 13.13 -5.96 10.24
CA LEU A 98 11.99 -6.76 10.67
C LEU A 98 11.92 -8.06 9.89
N GLU A 99 11.44 -9.12 10.53
CA GLU A 99 11.26 -10.44 9.90
C GLU A 99 10.13 -10.47 8.88
N HIS A 100 9.25 -9.47 8.91
CA HIS A 100 8.11 -9.36 8.03
C HIS A 100 8.24 -8.12 7.15
N HIS A 101 7.93 -8.30 5.87
CA HIS A 101 7.88 -7.21 4.91
C HIS A 101 6.75 -6.21 5.23
N ALA A 102 6.94 -4.96 4.82
CA ALA A 102 5.91 -3.93 4.90
C ALA A 102 4.63 -4.37 4.19
N SER A 103 3.48 -4.10 4.83
CA SER A 103 2.18 -4.48 4.27
C SER A 103 1.91 -3.72 2.97
N ILE A 104 1.20 -4.36 2.02
CA ILE A 104 0.78 -3.73 0.77
C ILE A 104 -0.04 -2.46 1.06
N ALA A 105 -0.90 -2.49 2.08
CA ALA A 105 -1.70 -1.32 2.48
C ALA A 105 -0.82 -0.12 2.88
N THR A 106 0.25 -0.35 3.65
CA THR A 106 1.20 0.71 4.05
C THR A 106 1.91 1.30 2.85
N ILE A 107 2.41 0.44 1.95
CA ILE A 107 3.15 0.89 0.75
C ILE A 107 2.19 1.66 -0.19
N ALA A 108 0.98 1.14 -0.40
CA ALA A 108 -0.03 1.75 -1.24
C ALA A 108 -0.46 3.14 -0.70
N ALA A 109 -0.62 3.28 0.63
CA ALA A 109 -0.92 4.55 1.26
C ALA A 109 0.19 5.60 1.04
N ILE A 110 1.47 5.21 1.15
CA ILE A 110 2.61 6.11 0.89
C ILE A 110 2.64 6.53 -0.59
N MET A 111 2.35 5.61 -1.51
CA MET A 111 2.35 5.87 -2.95
C MET A 111 1.05 6.52 -3.47
N LYS A 112 0.04 6.69 -2.59
CA LYS A 112 -1.34 7.07 -2.92
C LYS A 112 -1.96 6.23 -4.05
N LEU A 113 -1.79 4.92 -3.96
CA LEU A 113 -2.37 3.93 -4.86
C LEU A 113 -3.43 3.10 -4.13
N HIS A 114 -4.35 2.50 -4.87
CA HIS A 114 -5.24 1.50 -4.29
C HIS A 114 -4.44 0.22 -3.97
N PRO A 115 -4.64 -0.46 -2.81
CA PRO A 115 -3.86 -1.65 -2.45
C PRO A 115 -3.86 -2.74 -3.51
N LYS A 116 -5.01 -3.01 -4.13
CA LYS A 116 -5.14 -3.98 -5.23
C LYS A 116 -4.33 -3.57 -6.47
N GLU A 117 -4.33 -2.29 -6.80
CA GLU A 117 -3.56 -1.77 -7.93
C GLU A 117 -2.06 -1.96 -7.70
N LEU A 118 -1.57 -1.66 -6.49
CA LEU A 118 -0.17 -1.91 -6.14
C LEU A 118 0.17 -3.40 -6.17
N GLU A 119 -0.73 -4.25 -5.67
CA GLU A 119 -0.54 -5.70 -5.67
C GLU A 119 -0.38 -6.27 -7.08
N ASP A 120 -1.21 -5.83 -8.03
CA ASP A 120 -1.16 -6.23 -9.43
C ASP A 120 0.14 -5.78 -10.14
N ARG A 121 0.82 -4.75 -9.61
CA ARG A 121 2.08 -4.21 -10.14
C ARG A 121 3.32 -4.85 -9.55
N LEU A 122 3.19 -5.58 -8.43
CA LEU A 122 4.31 -6.31 -7.83
C LEU A 122 4.66 -7.53 -8.68
N VAL A 123 5.92 -7.63 -9.08
CA VAL A 123 6.43 -8.74 -9.89
C VAL A 123 7.56 -9.47 -9.18
N THR A 124 7.78 -10.72 -9.57
CA THR A 124 8.92 -11.51 -9.07
C THR A 124 9.99 -11.60 -10.16
N ARG A 125 11.21 -11.16 -9.87
CA ARG A 125 12.39 -11.28 -10.73
C ARG A 125 13.52 -11.93 -9.98
N ASN A 126 14.15 -12.96 -10.54
CA ASN A 126 15.25 -13.71 -9.91
C ASN A 126 14.89 -14.15 -8.47
N GLN A 127 13.69 -14.68 -8.26
CA GLN A 127 13.16 -15.11 -6.95
C GLN A 127 12.92 -13.99 -5.92
N VAL A 128 13.03 -12.73 -6.32
CA VAL A 128 12.80 -11.57 -5.45
C VAL A 128 11.56 -10.82 -5.91
N ARG A 129 10.63 -10.55 -4.99
CA ARG A 129 9.40 -9.78 -5.25
C ARG A 129 9.67 -8.28 -5.05
N GLY A 130 9.02 -7.43 -5.84
CA GLY A 130 9.24 -5.98 -5.81
C GLY A 130 8.61 -5.23 -6.99
N LEU A 131 9.05 -3.99 -7.20
CA LEU A 131 8.53 -3.07 -8.22
C LEU A 131 9.57 -2.77 -9.29
N THR A 132 9.14 -2.65 -10.53
CA THR A 132 10.02 -2.25 -11.63
C THR A 132 10.31 -0.76 -11.60
N GLN A 133 11.53 -0.35 -11.94
CA GLN A 133 11.88 1.06 -12.07
C GLN A 133 10.99 1.79 -13.09
N GLY A 134 10.66 1.14 -14.21
CA GLY A 134 9.79 1.73 -15.23
C GLY A 134 8.39 2.08 -14.72
N PHE A 135 7.78 1.22 -13.91
CA PHE A 135 6.50 1.52 -13.25
C PHE A 135 6.62 2.72 -12.30
N LEU A 136 7.67 2.76 -11.47
CA LEU A 136 7.88 3.85 -10.53
C LEU A 136 8.11 5.18 -11.25
N GLU A 137 8.88 5.19 -12.33
CA GLU A 137 9.08 6.37 -13.17
C GLU A 137 7.79 6.84 -13.84
N GLN A 138 6.98 5.93 -14.36
CA GLN A 138 5.67 6.25 -14.91
C GLN A 138 4.76 6.89 -13.85
N HIS A 139 4.72 6.32 -12.64
CA HIS A 139 3.95 6.88 -11.53
C HIS A 139 4.47 8.27 -11.12
N LEU A 140 5.80 8.47 -11.10
CA LEU A 140 6.39 9.77 -10.83
C LEU A 140 6.00 10.82 -11.87
N HIS A 141 5.90 10.45 -13.15
CA HIS A 141 5.41 11.34 -14.19
C HIS A 141 3.94 11.74 -13.97
N TYR A 142 3.08 10.78 -13.64
CA TYR A 142 1.69 11.05 -13.29
C TYR A 142 1.55 12.01 -12.09
N LEU A 143 2.37 11.83 -11.05
CA LEU A 143 2.36 12.70 -9.88
C LEU A 143 2.85 14.13 -10.19
N VAL A 144 3.76 14.29 -11.17
CA VAL A 144 4.18 15.61 -11.64
C VAL A 144 3.04 16.32 -12.38
N GLU A 145 2.30 15.61 -13.23
CA GLU A 145 1.15 16.15 -13.97
C GLU A 145 0.01 16.56 -13.03
N GLY A 146 -0.23 15.78 -11.97
CA GLY A 146 -1.19 16.10 -10.92
C GLY A 146 -0.70 17.07 -9.84
N GLU A 147 0.53 17.61 -9.96
CA GLU A 147 1.20 18.48 -8.98
C GLU A 147 1.27 17.94 -7.53
N ASP A 148 1.21 16.61 -7.35
CA ASP A 148 1.28 15.98 -6.02
C ASP A 148 2.74 15.79 -5.57
N TRP A 149 3.36 16.91 -5.19
CA TRP A 149 4.77 16.97 -4.84
C TRP A 149 5.13 16.20 -3.56
N GLU A 150 4.22 16.00 -2.62
CA GLU A 150 4.53 15.25 -1.39
C GLU A 150 4.68 13.77 -1.68
N THR A 151 3.71 13.17 -2.38
CA THR A 151 3.79 11.77 -2.83
C THR A 151 4.94 11.58 -3.81
N PHE A 152 5.16 12.53 -4.71
CA PHE A 152 6.29 12.50 -5.63
C PHE A 152 7.63 12.36 -4.90
N MET A 153 7.86 13.15 -3.86
CA MET A 153 9.10 13.07 -3.07
C MET A 153 9.26 11.70 -2.40
N ASP A 154 8.16 11.15 -1.88
CA ASP A 154 8.16 9.85 -1.22
C ASP A 154 8.44 8.69 -2.21
N VAL A 155 7.78 8.68 -3.37
CA VAL A 155 7.99 7.68 -4.43
C VAL A 155 9.40 7.80 -5.05
N LEU A 156 9.90 9.03 -5.23
CA LEU A 156 11.25 9.25 -5.74
C LEU A 156 12.28 8.71 -4.76
N ALA A 157 12.13 8.99 -3.46
CA ALA A 157 13.00 8.45 -2.43
C ALA A 157 12.94 6.92 -2.39
N LEU A 158 11.75 6.32 -2.40
CA LEU A 158 11.59 4.86 -2.48
C LEU A 158 12.37 4.25 -3.67
N THR A 159 12.25 4.89 -4.84
CA THR A 159 12.94 4.43 -6.04
C THR A 159 14.46 4.50 -5.87
N VAL A 160 14.98 5.59 -5.29
CA VAL A 160 16.42 5.75 -5.05
C VAL A 160 16.94 4.78 -3.99
N TYR A 161 16.13 4.41 -3.00
CA TYR A 161 16.49 3.38 -2.02
C TYR A 161 16.80 2.05 -2.71
N GLY A 162 15.92 1.57 -3.59
CA GLY A 162 16.15 0.28 -4.28
C GLY A 162 17.20 0.33 -5.38
N ILE A 163 17.28 1.42 -6.15
CA ILE A 163 18.18 1.50 -7.30
C ILE A 163 19.60 1.91 -6.90
N VAL A 164 19.76 2.80 -5.91
CA VAL A 164 21.06 3.39 -5.56
C VAL A 164 21.57 2.93 -4.20
N LEU A 165 20.74 2.91 -3.15
CA LEU A 165 21.22 2.57 -1.80
C LEU A 165 21.38 1.07 -1.60
N PHE A 166 20.38 0.28 -2.03
CA PHE A 166 20.29 -1.16 -1.81
C PHE A 166 20.09 -1.94 -3.12
N PRO A 167 20.99 -1.77 -4.11
CA PRO A 167 20.84 -2.45 -5.39
C PRO A 167 20.97 -3.97 -5.26
N LYS A 168 19.97 -4.70 -5.77
CA LYS A 168 20.00 -6.17 -5.88
C LYS A 168 19.81 -6.67 -7.31
N VAL A 169 18.81 -6.14 -8.01
CA VAL A 169 18.47 -6.47 -9.40
C VAL A 169 18.36 -5.18 -10.21
N GLU A 170 18.82 -5.21 -11.47
CA GLU A 170 18.96 -3.99 -12.27
C GLU A 170 17.58 -3.43 -12.63
N GLY A 171 17.39 -2.14 -12.42
CA GLY A 171 16.11 -1.48 -12.67
C GLY A 171 14.96 -2.03 -11.84
N PHE A 172 15.23 -2.50 -10.63
CA PHE A 172 14.25 -3.15 -9.78
C PHE A 172 14.41 -2.75 -8.31
N VAL A 173 13.28 -2.42 -7.67
CA VAL A 173 13.20 -2.07 -6.25
C VAL A 173 12.57 -3.25 -5.53
N ASP A 174 13.38 -4.03 -4.83
CA ASP A 174 12.90 -5.20 -4.09
C ASP A 174 12.22 -4.84 -2.76
N TYR A 175 11.51 -5.82 -2.19
CA TYR A 175 10.86 -5.68 -0.90
C TYR A 175 11.80 -5.28 0.24
N THR A 176 13.06 -5.73 0.22
CA THR A 176 14.00 -5.39 1.29
C THR A 176 14.37 -3.90 1.26
N ALA A 177 14.57 -3.34 0.07
CA ALA A 177 14.76 -1.90 -0.10
C ALA A 177 13.49 -1.11 0.27
N ILE A 178 12.31 -1.63 -0.09
CA ILE A 178 11.01 -1.07 0.32
C ILE A 178 10.91 -1.04 1.85
N ASP A 179 11.30 -2.11 2.55
CA ASP A 179 11.22 -2.19 4.01
C ASP A 179 12.11 -1.15 4.70
N VAL A 180 13.33 -0.93 4.20
CA VAL A 180 14.21 0.12 4.74
C VAL A 180 13.62 1.51 4.51
N PHE A 181 13.03 1.76 3.33
CA PHE A 181 12.34 3.01 3.05
C PHE A 181 11.13 3.22 3.95
N VAL A 182 10.28 2.20 4.11
CA VAL A 182 9.09 2.26 4.98
C VAL A 182 9.50 2.46 6.44
N ALA A 183 10.58 1.81 6.90
CA ALA A 183 11.13 2.02 8.24
C ALA A 183 11.54 3.49 8.45
N LYS A 184 12.25 4.09 7.48
CA LYS A 184 12.59 5.52 7.52
C LYS A 184 11.35 6.41 7.52
N LYS A 185 10.35 6.10 6.70
CA LYS A 185 9.16 6.93 6.49
C LYS A 185 8.19 6.89 7.67
N THR A 186 7.99 5.71 8.26
CA THR A 186 6.92 5.46 9.25
C THR A 186 7.43 5.38 10.69
N ARG A 187 8.69 5.00 10.89
CA ARG A 187 9.30 4.82 12.22
C ARG A 187 10.52 5.70 12.46
N SER A 188 10.85 6.58 11.51
CA SER A 188 12.02 7.47 11.56
C SER A 188 13.37 6.76 11.70
N GLU A 189 13.44 5.45 11.39
CA GLU A 189 14.67 4.68 11.46
C GLU A 189 15.71 5.19 10.46
N ASN A 190 16.98 5.22 10.85
CA ASN A 190 18.07 5.75 10.04
C ASN A 190 18.72 4.64 9.20
N PRO A 191 18.76 4.77 7.85
CA PRO A 191 19.31 3.76 6.95
C PRO A 191 20.84 3.77 6.86
N VAL A 192 21.54 4.76 7.44
CA VAL A 192 23.00 4.92 7.29
C VAL A 192 23.75 3.65 7.70
N THR A 193 23.38 3.06 8.84
CA THR A 193 23.99 1.82 9.33
C THR A 193 23.74 0.65 8.38
N ALA A 194 22.56 0.58 7.77
CA ALA A 194 22.22 -0.45 6.79
C ALA A 194 22.99 -0.29 5.48
N VAL A 195 23.14 0.95 4.98
CA VAL A 195 23.95 1.22 3.78
C VAL A 195 25.41 0.82 4.03
N LEU A 196 25.95 1.15 5.20
CA LEU A 196 27.31 0.79 5.58
C LEU A 196 27.48 -0.73 5.76
N ALA A 197 26.50 -1.40 6.40
CA ALA A 197 26.46 -2.86 6.54
C ALA A 197 26.51 -3.55 5.17
N ASP A 198 25.76 -3.04 4.19
CA ASP A 198 25.71 -3.59 2.85
C ASP A 198 27.02 -3.38 2.06
N VAL A 199 27.73 -2.27 2.31
CA VAL A 199 29.09 -2.07 1.77
C VAL A 199 30.04 -3.13 2.32
N TYR A 200 30.13 -3.29 3.64
CA TYR A 200 31.01 -4.28 4.25
C TYR A 200 30.61 -5.71 3.92
N GLY A 201 29.31 -6.01 3.97
CA GLY A 201 28.75 -7.32 3.70
C GLY A 201 28.97 -7.74 2.25
N THR A 202 28.79 -6.83 1.29
CA THR A 202 29.08 -7.10 -0.12
C THR A 202 30.56 -7.37 -0.36
N MET A 203 31.46 -6.56 0.21
CA MET A 203 32.90 -6.75 0.05
C MET A 203 33.35 -8.08 0.68
N SER A 204 32.85 -8.39 1.88
CA SER A 204 33.13 -9.66 2.55
C SER A 204 32.53 -10.85 1.81
N PHE A 205 31.32 -10.75 1.25
CA PHE A 205 30.73 -11.79 0.42
C PHE A 205 31.54 -12.04 -0.86
N CYS A 206 32.03 -10.99 -1.52
CA CYS A 206 32.90 -11.12 -2.68
C CYS A 206 34.21 -11.83 -2.35
N HIS A 207 34.78 -11.57 -1.17
CA HIS A 207 36.03 -12.16 -0.71
C HIS A 207 35.86 -13.60 -0.17
N GLU A 208 34.92 -13.82 0.74
CA GLU A 208 34.72 -15.09 1.46
C GLU A 208 33.95 -16.12 0.62
N ARG A 209 32.92 -15.69 -0.13
CA ARG A 209 32.06 -16.58 -0.95
C ARG A 209 32.32 -16.48 -2.45
N LYS A 210 33.40 -15.82 -2.87
CA LYS A 210 33.75 -15.58 -4.28
C LYS A 210 32.62 -14.93 -5.08
N GLY A 211 31.81 -14.08 -4.41
CA GLY A 211 30.76 -13.29 -5.05
C GLY A 211 31.32 -12.46 -6.21
N LYS A 212 30.57 -12.40 -7.32
CA LYS A 212 31.03 -11.76 -8.58
C LYS A 212 30.48 -10.35 -8.79
N LYS A 213 29.62 -9.85 -7.90
CA LYS A 213 28.94 -8.56 -8.07
C LYS A 213 29.07 -7.72 -6.81
N ILE A 214 29.44 -6.45 -6.98
CA ILE A 214 29.40 -5.45 -5.92
C ILE A 214 28.00 -4.84 -5.93
N LEU A 215 27.19 -5.26 -4.97
CA LEU A 215 25.80 -4.89 -4.78
C LEU A 215 25.69 -3.99 -3.55
N CYS A 216 26.11 -2.73 -3.61
CA CYS A 216 25.97 -1.78 -2.48
C CYS A 216 25.83 -0.37 -3.04
N CYS A 217 25.67 0.64 -2.17
CA CYS A 217 25.64 2.03 -2.61
C CYS A 217 27.01 2.49 -3.15
N LEU A 218 27.20 2.34 -4.47
CA LEU A 218 28.45 2.66 -5.13
C LEU A 218 28.77 4.16 -5.06
N SER A 219 27.76 5.03 -5.17
CA SER A 219 27.93 6.48 -5.08
C SER A 219 28.51 6.88 -3.71
N ALA A 220 27.98 6.34 -2.62
CA ALA A 220 28.47 6.64 -1.28
C ALA A 220 29.90 6.13 -1.07
N LEU A 221 30.19 4.89 -1.49
CA LEU A 221 31.53 4.31 -1.39
C LEU A 221 32.55 5.10 -2.24
N TYR A 222 32.18 5.50 -3.44
CA TYR A 222 33.03 6.27 -4.35
C TYR A 222 33.34 7.68 -3.81
N LEU A 223 32.33 8.38 -3.30
CA LEU A 223 32.51 9.68 -2.63
C LEU A 223 33.42 9.57 -1.41
N TRP A 224 33.25 8.53 -0.59
CA TRP A 224 34.12 8.28 0.56
C TRP A 224 35.58 8.03 0.13
N MET A 225 35.78 7.11 -0.81
CA MET A 225 37.10 6.73 -1.31
C MET A 225 37.84 7.95 -1.90
N THR A 226 37.14 8.73 -2.73
CA THR A 226 37.73 9.93 -3.36
C THR A 226 38.01 11.04 -2.34
N ALA A 227 37.14 11.23 -1.33
CA ALA A 227 37.39 12.20 -0.26
C ALA A 227 38.69 11.92 0.52
N ARG A 228 39.01 10.64 0.74
CA ARG A 228 40.21 10.20 1.46
C ARG A 228 41.47 10.15 0.61
N LEU A 229 41.36 9.73 -0.65
CA LEU A 229 42.51 9.35 -1.48
C LEU A 229 42.84 10.34 -2.61
N CYS A 230 41.92 11.24 -2.96
CA CYS A 230 42.10 12.18 -4.08
C CYS A 230 42.34 13.62 -3.57
N LYS A 231 43.38 14.29 -4.05
CA LYS A 231 43.70 15.68 -3.65
C LYS A 231 42.74 16.68 -4.33
N ARG A 232 41.74 17.19 -3.62
CA ARG A 232 40.93 18.35 -4.06
C ARG A 232 41.80 19.61 -4.16
N SER A 233 41.83 20.27 -5.32
CA SER A 233 42.30 21.65 -5.51
C SER A 233 41.10 22.59 -5.38
N GLY A 234 40.99 23.36 -4.29
CA GLY A 234 39.96 24.41 -4.15
C GLY A 234 38.76 24.11 -3.24
N ASP A 235 38.05 25.19 -2.89
CA ASP A 235 37.19 25.54 -1.74
C ASP A 235 36.10 24.53 -1.26
N ILE A 236 35.76 24.61 0.04
CA ILE A 236 35.13 23.61 0.92
C ILE A 236 33.59 23.55 0.81
N ARG A 237 32.94 24.42 0.02
CA ARG A 237 31.52 24.74 0.25
C ARG A 237 30.47 24.09 -0.67
N ARG A 238 30.84 23.23 -1.64
CA ARG A 238 29.85 22.57 -2.54
C ARG A 238 30.19 21.10 -2.85
N PRO A 239 29.21 20.18 -2.83
CA PRO A 239 29.38 18.82 -3.37
C PRO A 239 29.27 18.81 -4.90
N THR A 240 29.92 19.75 -5.60
CA THR A 240 29.86 19.84 -7.06
C THR A 240 31.07 20.61 -7.58
N GLU A 241 32.23 19.98 -7.57
CA GLU A 241 33.31 20.26 -8.53
C GLU A 241 33.96 18.92 -8.91
N ASP A 242 34.08 18.75 -10.20
CA ASP A 242 34.24 17.52 -10.96
C ASP A 242 35.62 16.85 -10.70
N PRO A 243 35.69 15.50 -10.55
CA PRO A 243 36.97 14.76 -10.52
C PRO A 243 37.83 14.92 -11.79
N SER A 244 37.38 15.70 -12.78
CA SER A 244 38.09 16.04 -14.01
C SER A 244 39.43 16.75 -13.79
N HIS A 245 39.63 17.50 -12.70
CA HIS A 245 40.89 18.22 -12.45
C HIS A 245 42.10 17.33 -12.07
N GLN A 246 41.93 16.00 -11.98
CA GLN A 246 43.01 15.06 -11.67
C GLN A 246 43.28 13.99 -12.74
N GLY A 247 42.60 14.03 -13.90
CA GLY A 247 42.75 12.99 -14.92
C GLY A 247 42.30 11.59 -14.43
N LEU A 248 41.37 11.55 -13.47
CA LEU A 248 40.89 10.31 -12.84
C LEU A 248 39.66 9.69 -13.55
N LYS A 249 38.98 10.45 -14.43
CA LYS A 249 37.75 10.00 -15.12
C LYS A 249 37.99 8.88 -16.13
N ASP A 250 39.11 8.90 -16.85
CA ASP A 250 39.38 7.99 -17.98
C ASP A 250 40.30 6.81 -17.62
N LYS A 251 40.61 6.64 -16.33
CA LYS A 251 41.51 5.58 -15.88
C LYS A 251 40.88 4.20 -16.02
N GLY A 252 41.53 3.33 -16.78
CA GLY A 252 41.21 1.90 -16.82
C GLY A 252 41.51 1.20 -15.48
N GLY A 253 40.98 -0.02 -15.30
CA GLY A 253 41.13 -0.76 -14.03
C GLY A 253 42.58 -1.02 -13.62
N ASN A 254 43.49 -1.20 -14.58
CA ASN A 254 44.92 -1.36 -14.30
C ASN A 254 45.57 -0.09 -13.75
N GLU A 255 45.18 1.09 -14.26
CA GLU A 255 45.71 2.36 -13.77
C GLU A 255 45.23 2.66 -12.36
N TRP A 256 43.96 2.34 -12.05
CA TRP A 256 43.45 2.43 -10.68
C TRP A 256 44.19 1.47 -9.74
N ALA A 257 44.45 0.23 -10.16
CA ALA A 257 45.22 -0.71 -9.37
C ALA A 257 46.65 -0.21 -9.11
N GLN A 258 47.33 0.35 -10.12
CA GLN A 258 48.65 0.97 -9.95
C GLN A 258 48.61 2.18 -9.02
N PHE A 259 47.58 3.03 -9.16
CA PHE A 259 47.38 4.18 -8.28
C PHE A 259 47.27 3.72 -6.82
N PHE A 260 46.38 2.76 -6.52
CA PHE A 260 46.20 2.22 -5.17
C PHE A 260 47.44 1.52 -4.63
N ALA A 261 48.18 0.78 -5.48
CA ALA A 261 49.45 0.16 -5.10
C ALA A 261 50.55 1.19 -4.76
N SER A 262 50.46 2.41 -5.29
CA SER A 262 51.43 3.50 -5.04
C SER A 262 51.09 4.38 -3.83
N LEU A 263 49.97 4.13 -3.16
CA LEU A 263 49.55 4.90 -2.00
C LEU A 263 50.42 4.58 -0.79
N ASN A 264 50.71 5.61 0.00
CA ASN A 264 51.33 5.51 1.31
C ASN A 264 50.59 6.43 2.28
N GLY A 265 50.87 6.30 3.59
CA GLY A 265 50.16 7.07 4.61
C GLY A 265 50.27 8.59 4.46
N GLY A 266 51.28 9.13 3.76
CA GLY A 266 51.44 10.55 3.50
C GLY A 266 50.52 11.12 2.41
N LYS A 267 49.94 10.27 1.57
CA LYS A 267 48.98 10.66 0.50
C LYS A 267 47.52 10.65 0.96
N VAL A 268 47.25 10.17 2.17
CA VAL A 268 45.91 10.02 2.72
C VAL A 268 45.47 11.27 3.46
N ARG A 269 44.23 11.69 3.24
CA ARG A 269 43.58 12.72 4.08
C ARG A 269 43.07 12.09 5.36
N TRP A 270 43.87 12.18 6.42
CA TRP A 270 43.56 11.57 7.73
C TRP A 270 42.43 12.26 8.47
N ARG A 271 42.33 13.60 8.41
CA ARG A 271 41.18 14.32 8.97
C ARG A 271 40.41 15.00 7.85
N LEU A 272 39.10 14.77 7.83
CA LEU A 272 38.19 15.46 6.93
C LEU A 272 37.59 16.66 7.69
N PRO A 273 37.52 17.86 7.08
CA PRO A 273 37.09 19.07 7.80
C PRO A 273 35.71 18.96 8.46
N TRP A 274 34.79 18.19 7.88
CA TRP A 274 33.44 18.00 8.40
C TRP A 274 33.33 16.99 9.55
N LEU A 275 34.43 16.39 10.00
CA LEU A 275 34.47 15.44 11.11
C LEU A 275 35.13 16.01 12.37
N GLU A 276 35.59 17.27 12.36
CA GLU A 276 36.48 17.81 13.40
C GLU A 276 35.85 17.86 14.81
N THR A 277 34.53 17.92 14.92
CA THR A 277 33.83 18.08 16.21
C THR A 277 32.98 16.87 16.61
N LYS A 278 32.92 15.81 15.78
CA LYS A 278 32.01 14.69 16.03
C LYS A 278 32.73 13.52 16.71
N PRO A 279 32.31 13.09 17.93
CA PRO A 279 32.92 11.97 18.60
C PRO A 279 32.60 10.64 17.89
N SER A 280 33.65 9.92 17.52
CA SER A 280 33.54 8.64 16.81
C SER A 280 32.97 7.54 17.71
N ILE A 281 32.17 6.66 17.13
CA ILE A 281 31.71 5.43 17.77
C ILE A 281 32.87 4.43 17.81
N HIS A 282 33.13 3.85 18.98
CA HIS A 282 34.18 2.85 19.17
C HIS A 282 33.63 1.42 19.17
N TYR A 283 32.57 1.16 19.93
CA TYR A 283 31.94 -0.15 20.04
C TYR A 283 30.52 -0.04 20.62
N CYS A 284 29.76 -1.14 20.57
CA CYS A 284 28.40 -1.24 21.11
C CYS A 284 28.36 -2.41 22.10
N SER A 285 28.27 -2.14 23.40
CA SER A 285 28.28 -3.19 24.44
C SER A 285 27.09 -4.13 24.26
N PRO A 286 27.24 -5.47 24.33
CA PRO A 286 28.40 -6.22 24.81
C PRO A 286 29.46 -6.57 23.75
N PHE A 287 29.31 -6.09 22.51
CA PHE A 287 30.31 -6.31 21.47
C PHE A 287 31.51 -5.38 21.67
N SER A 288 32.74 -5.90 21.57
CA SER A 288 33.96 -5.09 21.56
C SER A 288 34.18 -4.36 20.22
N ASN A 289 33.21 -4.36 19.33
CA ASN A 289 33.21 -3.62 18.06
C ASN A 289 31.80 -3.10 17.72
N VAL A 290 31.59 -2.62 16.50
CA VAL A 290 30.31 -2.03 16.09
C VAL A 290 29.57 -2.99 15.16
N PRO A 291 28.53 -3.69 15.63
CA PRO A 291 27.69 -4.55 14.82
C PRO A 291 26.68 -3.73 14.00
N LEU A 292 26.48 -4.08 12.74
CA LEU A 292 25.59 -3.40 11.81
C LEU A 292 24.54 -4.36 11.24
N ILE A 293 23.32 -3.86 11.07
CA ILE A 293 22.19 -4.57 10.44
C ILE A 293 21.96 -3.96 9.06
N GLY A 294 22.19 -4.75 8.02
CA GLY A 294 21.95 -4.40 6.61
C GLY A 294 20.71 -5.04 6.04
N THR A 295 20.57 -4.97 4.72
CA THR A 295 19.43 -5.57 3.99
C THR A 295 19.63 -7.06 3.77
N ARG A 296 20.88 -7.48 3.56
CA ARG A 296 21.24 -8.87 3.24
C ARG A 296 22.17 -9.50 4.27
N TYR A 297 22.78 -8.65 5.09
CA TYR A 297 23.88 -9.02 5.95
C TYR A 297 23.72 -8.39 7.33
N CYS A 298 24.13 -9.11 8.36
CA CYS A 298 24.50 -8.50 9.63
C CYS A 298 26.02 -8.69 9.82
N ILE A 299 26.75 -7.60 10.03
CA ILE A 299 28.22 -7.60 9.99
C ILE A 299 28.80 -6.57 10.95
N ASN A 300 29.95 -6.83 11.56
CA ASN A 300 30.68 -5.81 12.32
C ASN A 300 31.66 -5.00 11.46
N TYR A 301 32.02 -3.82 11.93
CA TYR A 301 33.27 -3.16 11.56
C TYR A 301 34.06 -2.76 12.81
N ASN A 302 35.34 -2.46 12.63
CA ASN A 302 36.29 -2.28 13.72
C ASN A 302 36.87 -0.85 13.73
N PRO A 303 36.21 0.13 14.40
CA PRO A 303 36.70 1.52 14.47
C PRO A 303 38.12 1.67 15.01
N ILE A 304 38.56 0.74 15.86
CA ILE A 304 39.91 0.73 16.44
C ILE A 304 41.01 0.70 15.36
N LEU A 305 40.74 0.14 14.18
CA LEU A 305 41.70 0.05 13.07
C LEU A 305 41.92 1.37 12.35
N VAL A 306 41.02 2.34 12.54
CA VAL A 306 40.98 3.58 11.78
C VAL A 306 41.05 4.82 12.68
N GLN A 307 41.69 4.70 13.85
CA GLN A 307 41.94 5.82 14.75
C GLN A 307 42.61 7.02 14.06
N ARG A 308 43.47 6.76 13.07
CA ARG A 308 44.13 7.80 12.25
C ARG A 308 43.12 8.64 11.47
N GLN A 309 41.97 8.08 11.06
CA GLN A 309 40.89 8.81 10.39
C GLN A 309 40.24 9.88 11.28
N PHE A 310 40.47 9.80 12.60
CA PHE A 310 39.99 10.72 13.62
C PHE A 310 41.15 11.48 14.29
N GLY A 311 42.34 11.49 13.68
CA GLY A 311 43.50 12.23 14.17
C GLY A 311 44.24 11.59 15.35
N ARG A 312 43.95 10.33 15.68
CA ARG A 312 44.65 9.58 16.73
C ARG A 312 45.72 8.66 16.13
N PRO A 313 46.95 8.60 16.69
CA PRO A 313 48.00 7.73 16.16
C PRO A 313 47.70 6.25 16.45
N MET A 314 48.07 5.36 15.53
CA MET A 314 48.12 3.92 15.78
C MET A 314 49.51 3.57 16.30
N LYS A 315 49.60 3.04 17.53
CA LYS A 315 50.89 2.72 18.17
C LYS A 315 51.32 1.26 17.97
N GLY A 316 50.35 0.33 17.94
CA GLY A 316 50.63 -1.10 17.84
C GLY A 316 49.51 -1.90 17.18
N ALA A 317 49.50 -3.20 17.42
CA ALA A 317 48.41 -4.08 17.00
C ALA A 317 47.18 -3.91 17.90
N PRO A 318 45.95 -3.89 17.36
CA PRO A 318 44.75 -3.92 18.18
C PRO A 318 44.63 -5.24 18.94
N SER A 319 44.06 -5.19 20.14
CA SER A 319 43.74 -6.40 20.90
C SER A 319 42.77 -7.30 20.11
N PRO A 320 43.00 -8.64 20.08
CA PRO A 320 42.13 -9.58 19.36
C PRO A 320 40.65 -9.52 19.74
N GLU A 321 40.29 -9.10 20.96
CA GLU A 321 38.87 -8.99 21.36
C GLU A 321 38.09 -8.03 20.45
N TYR A 322 38.73 -6.92 20.06
CA TYR A 322 38.12 -5.88 19.22
C TYR A 322 37.97 -6.34 17.77
N LEU A 323 38.64 -7.44 17.39
CA LEU A 323 38.65 -8.00 16.04
C LEU A 323 37.72 -9.22 15.93
N THR A 324 36.92 -9.51 16.97
CA THR A 324 35.94 -10.60 16.95
C THR A 324 35.01 -10.47 15.75
N THR A 325 34.98 -11.49 14.89
CA THR A 325 34.20 -11.46 13.65
C THR A 325 32.73 -11.74 13.90
N LEU A 326 31.85 -10.90 13.37
CA LEU A 326 30.43 -11.12 13.23
C LEU A 326 30.10 -10.98 11.74
N PHE A 327 29.60 -12.04 11.13
CA PHE A 327 29.08 -11.96 9.77
C PHE A 327 28.01 -13.02 9.53
N ILE A 328 26.83 -12.55 9.16
CA ILE A 328 25.63 -13.34 8.95
C ILE A 328 25.09 -13.01 7.57
N TYR A 329 24.71 -14.05 6.83
CA TYR A 329 23.94 -13.95 5.61
C TYR A 329 22.50 -14.34 5.91
N TYR A 330 21.54 -13.46 5.62
CA TYR A 330 20.14 -13.78 5.92
C TYR A 330 19.62 -14.98 5.13
N GLU A 331 20.19 -15.24 3.95
CA GLU A 331 19.88 -16.43 3.14
C GLU A 331 20.29 -17.74 3.82
N ASP A 332 21.21 -17.73 4.79
CA ASP A 332 21.61 -18.93 5.53
C ASP A 332 20.62 -19.30 6.66
N GLY A 333 19.68 -18.42 7.00
CA GLY A 333 18.71 -18.61 8.08
C GLY A 333 19.28 -18.45 9.50
N HIS A 334 18.42 -18.65 10.51
CA HIS A 334 18.76 -18.68 11.95
C HIS A 334 19.51 -17.46 12.53
N PHE A 335 19.07 -16.25 12.19
CA PHE A 335 19.74 -15.01 12.61
C PHE A 335 18.97 -14.15 13.63
N THR A 336 17.72 -14.48 13.93
CA THR A 336 16.82 -13.70 14.79
C THR A 336 17.42 -13.35 16.15
N GLU A 337 18.00 -14.32 16.84
CA GLU A 337 18.56 -14.13 18.18
C GLU A 337 19.81 -13.22 18.15
N ILE A 338 20.63 -13.33 17.10
CA ILE A 338 21.80 -12.46 16.94
C ILE A 338 21.35 -11.04 16.59
N LEU A 339 20.36 -10.87 15.70
CA LEU A 339 19.80 -9.55 15.42
C LEU A 339 19.23 -8.91 16.69
N ARG A 340 18.53 -9.65 17.54
CA ARG A 340 18.04 -9.16 18.83
C ARG A 340 19.18 -8.64 19.72
N LYS A 341 20.29 -9.38 19.80
CA LYS A 341 21.50 -8.95 20.55
C LYS A 341 22.12 -7.69 19.95
N VAL A 342 22.22 -7.62 18.62
CA VAL A 342 22.76 -6.44 17.93
C VAL A 342 21.87 -5.23 18.18
N ARG A 343 20.55 -5.37 18.11
CA ARG A 343 19.60 -4.28 18.41
C ARG A 343 19.76 -3.74 19.82
N SER A 344 19.84 -4.60 20.84
CA SER A 344 20.07 -4.16 22.22
C SER A 344 21.46 -3.54 22.41
N ALA A 345 22.47 -3.98 21.66
CA ALA A 345 23.80 -3.37 21.74
C ALA A 345 23.82 -1.90 21.29
N TRP A 346 22.93 -1.53 20.36
CA TRP A 346 22.75 -0.15 19.91
C TRP A 346 22.13 0.77 20.97
N GLU A 347 21.64 0.25 22.10
CA GLU A 347 21.24 1.03 23.26
C GLU A 347 22.46 1.46 24.10
N ASN A 348 23.59 0.76 23.97
CA ASN A 348 24.80 0.93 24.77
C ASN A 348 26.01 1.31 23.88
N VAL A 349 25.85 2.37 23.10
CA VAL A 349 26.89 2.89 22.19
C VAL A 349 27.97 3.64 22.96
N MET A 350 29.22 3.21 22.80
CA MET A 350 30.37 3.83 23.43
C MET A 350 31.13 4.68 22.40
N ARG A 351 31.28 5.96 22.72
CA ARG A 351 31.97 6.95 21.88
C ARG A 351 33.35 7.28 22.45
N ALA A 352 34.27 7.67 21.57
CA ALA A 352 35.68 7.89 21.90
C ALA A 352 35.91 8.80 23.12
N GLU A 353 35.16 9.89 23.28
CA GLU A 353 35.31 10.81 24.42
C GLU A 353 34.99 10.16 25.78
N LYS A 354 34.12 9.14 25.79
CA LYS A 354 33.65 8.44 26.98
C LYS A 354 34.38 7.11 27.21
N ASP A 355 35.28 6.72 26.32
CA ASP A 355 35.97 5.43 26.36
C ASP A 355 37.30 5.56 27.13
N LEU A 356 37.29 5.15 28.40
CA LEU A 356 38.48 5.10 29.26
C LEU A 356 39.51 4.06 28.78
N ARG A 357 39.16 3.16 27.84
CA ARG A 357 40.04 2.12 27.28
C ARG A 357 40.80 2.58 26.03
N LEU A 358 40.76 3.87 25.72
CA LEU A 358 41.55 4.52 24.66
C LEU A 358 43.05 4.28 24.88
N GLY A 359 43.58 3.18 24.34
CA GLY A 359 45.00 2.80 24.52
C GLY A 359 45.28 1.32 24.72
N VAL A 360 44.29 0.42 24.70
CA VAL A 360 44.52 -1.04 24.72
C VAL A 360 45.04 -1.53 23.35
N MET A 361 46.24 -1.07 23.00
CA MET A 361 47.02 -1.54 21.87
C MET A 361 48.19 -2.35 22.42
N ASP A 362 48.60 -3.41 21.73
CA ASP A 362 49.80 -4.12 22.12
C ASP A 362 51.03 -3.26 21.76
N ASP A 363 51.60 -2.60 22.78
CA ASP A 363 52.80 -1.78 22.64
C ASP A 363 54.06 -2.63 22.36
N LYS A 364 53.98 -3.96 22.42
CA LYS A 364 55.11 -4.86 22.11
C LYS A 364 55.41 -4.92 20.61
N ILE A 365 54.42 -4.73 19.75
CA ILE A 365 54.58 -4.78 18.29
C ILE A 365 54.22 -3.43 17.70
N ASN A 366 55.20 -2.79 17.05
CA ASN A 366 54.98 -1.54 16.32
C ASN A 366 53.92 -1.72 15.23
N TYR A 367 53.01 -0.75 15.11
CA TYR A 367 51.94 -0.74 14.09
C TYR A 367 52.42 -1.04 12.67
N HIS A 368 53.54 -0.45 12.23
CA HIS A 368 54.07 -0.66 10.89
C HIS A 368 54.57 -2.09 10.68
N THR A 369 55.16 -2.70 11.70
CA THR A 369 55.55 -4.12 11.68
C THR A 369 54.31 -5.00 11.56
N TRP A 370 53.29 -4.72 12.38
CA TRP A 370 52.03 -5.48 12.39
C TRP A 370 51.28 -5.39 11.05
N ILE A 371 51.11 -4.19 10.49
CA ILE A 371 50.48 -4.01 9.16
C ILE A 371 51.26 -4.76 8.08
N TRP A 372 52.58 -4.70 8.14
CA TRP A 372 53.43 -5.37 7.15
C TRP A 372 53.29 -6.89 7.19
N GLU A 373 53.23 -7.48 8.39
CA GLU A 373 52.94 -8.89 8.58
C GLU A 373 51.55 -9.24 8.06
N ARG A 374 50.55 -8.40 8.34
CA ARG A 374 49.18 -8.58 7.84
C ARG A 374 49.09 -8.54 6.31
N VAL A 375 49.79 -7.61 5.67
CA VAL A 375 49.88 -7.48 4.20
C VAL A 375 50.40 -8.77 3.57
N LYS A 376 51.42 -9.40 4.19
CA LYS A 376 51.94 -10.71 3.75
C LYS A 376 50.92 -11.83 3.93
N GLU A 377 50.26 -11.87 5.10
CA GLU A 377 49.25 -12.88 5.43
C GLU A 377 48.07 -12.85 4.43
N VAL A 378 47.56 -11.64 4.12
CA VAL A 378 46.44 -11.44 3.20
C VAL A 378 46.87 -11.53 1.73
N LYS A 379 48.17 -11.65 1.45
CA LYS A 379 48.76 -11.76 0.10
C LYS A 379 48.43 -10.57 -0.80
N LEU A 380 48.48 -9.35 -0.25
CA LEU A 380 48.27 -8.12 -1.00
C LEU A 380 49.50 -7.77 -1.88
N PRO A 381 49.33 -7.06 -3.01
CA PRO A 381 50.35 -6.92 -4.04
C PRO A 381 51.42 -5.83 -3.76
N PHE A 382 52.00 -5.79 -2.56
CA PHE A 382 53.00 -4.79 -2.16
C PHE A 382 54.44 -5.34 -2.13
N LYS A 383 55.47 -4.49 -2.34
CA LYS A 383 56.91 -4.86 -2.30
C LYS A 383 57.58 -4.46 -0.96
N PRO A 384 58.59 -5.22 -0.44
CA PRO A 384 59.26 -4.93 0.84
C PRO A 384 60.17 -3.67 0.83
N ILE A 385 60.29 -3.01 1.99
CA ILE A 385 61.29 -1.95 2.29
C ILE A 385 62.07 -2.38 3.55
N VAL A 386 63.41 -2.25 3.54
CA VAL A 386 64.33 -2.62 4.64
C VAL A 386 64.95 -1.37 5.27
N HIS A 387 65.01 -1.29 6.61
CA HIS A 387 65.80 -0.29 7.35
C HIS A 387 66.79 -0.99 8.32
N GLN A 388 68.06 -0.56 8.33
CA GLN A 388 69.18 -1.07 9.14
C GLN A 388 69.42 -0.21 10.40
N LEU A 389 69.83 -0.81 11.51
CA LEU A 389 70.36 -0.15 12.71
C LEU A 389 71.57 -0.96 13.23
N ALA A 390 72.68 -0.28 13.54
CA ALA A 390 73.95 -0.85 14.01
C ALA A 390 74.26 -0.41 15.45
N ASN A 391 74.92 -1.29 16.22
CA ASN A 391 75.39 -1.07 17.60
C ASN A 391 76.93 -1.22 17.64
N GLU A 392 77.60 -0.40 18.46
CA GLU A 392 79.00 -0.58 18.86
C GLU A 392 79.10 -0.69 20.39
N GLY A 393 80.03 -1.53 20.87
CA GLY A 393 80.38 -1.70 22.29
C GLY A 393 81.81 -1.21 22.61
N PRO A 394 82.20 -1.02 23.88
CA PRO A 394 83.49 -0.43 24.25
C PRO A 394 84.49 -1.42 24.88
N SER A 395 85.79 -1.05 24.85
CA SER A 395 86.92 -1.80 25.45
C SER A 395 87.50 -1.09 26.70
N GLN A 396 88.04 -1.88 27.63
CA GLN A 396 88.66 -1.53 28.93
C GLN A 396 90.19 -1.43 28.87
N GLU A 397 90.83 -0.64 29.74
CA GLU A 397 92.19 -0.91 30.26
C GLU A 397 92.40 -0.44 31.74
N LEU A 398 93.47 -0.99 32.35
CA LEU A 398 93.76 -1.23 33.78
C LEU A 398 94.23 -0.04 34.64
N GLU A 399 94.03 -0.17 35.97
CA GLU A 399 94.11 0.89 37.01
C GLU A 399 95.33 0.81 37.96
N SER A 400 95.88 1.98 38.34
CA SER A 400 97.03 2.24 39.25
C SER A 400 96.63 2.33 40.75
N ASP A 401 97.59 2.42 41.68
CA ASP A 401 97.39 2.37 43.15
C ASP A 401 96.59 3.56 43.74
N GLU A 402 96.58 4.75 43.12
CA GLU A 402 95.64 5.83 43.47
C GLU A 402 94.18 5.39 43.26
N VAL A 403 93.94 4.50 42.30
CA VAL A 403 92.62 3.92 42.04
C VAL A 403 92.20 2.94 43.14
N LYS A 404 93.15 2.33 43.86
CA LYS A 404 92.80 1.47 45.02
C LYS A 404 92.30 2.31 46.20
N GLN A 405 92.88 3.48 46.47
CA GLN A 405 92.37 4.40 47.49
C GLN A 405 91.02 5.00 47.08
N LEU A 406 90.90 5.48 45.83
CA LEU A 406 89.64 5.96 45.28
C LEU A 406 88.56 4.86 45.25
N LYS A 407 88.92 3.59 45.06
CA LYS A 407 87.99 2.45 45.17
C LYS A 407 87.43 2.26 46.57
N ILE A 408 88.22 2.48 47.62
CA ILE A 408 87.75 2.35 49.00
C ILE A 408 86.78 3.48 49.34
N GLU A 409 87.10 4.72 48.93
CA GLU A 409 86.22 5.86 49.11
C GLU A 409 84.96 5.77 48.24
N MET A 410 85.10 5.34 46.98
CA MET A 410 83.98 5.00 46.10
C MET A 410 83.12 3.88 46.67
N LYS A 411 83.69 2.90 47.36
CA LYS A 411 82.91 1.85 48.03
C LYS A 411 82.08 2.42 49.18
N LYS A 412 82.64 3.28 50.02
CA LYS A 412 81.89 3.96 51.10
C LYS A 412 80.79 4.89 50.55
N LEU A 413 81.10 5.64 49.50
CA LEU A 413 80.12 6.50 48.83
C LEU A 413 79.03 5.67 48.14
N ARG A 414 79.37 4.55 47.50
CA ARG A 414 78.39 3.61 46.93
C ARG A 414 77.47 3.04 47.99
N GLU A 415 77.98 2.59 49.13
CA GLU A 415 77.14 2.07 50.23
C GLU A 415 76.20 3.14 50.79
N LYS A 416 76.64 4.40 50.89
CA LYS A 416 75.78 5.52 51.29
C LYS A 416 74.76 5.88 50.20
N ASN A 417 75.16 5.85 48.93
CA ASN A 417 74.28 6.12 47.79
C ASN A 417 73.23 5.00 47.63
N ASP A 418 73.57 3.76 47.91
CA ASP A 418 72.64 2.63 47.94
C ASP A 418 71.61 2.76 49.07
N ARG A 419 72.03 3.25 50.26
CA ARG A 419 71.10 3.56 51.36
C ARG A 419 70.14 4.68 51.00
N LEU A 420 70.66 5.81 50.51
CA LEU A 420 69.84 6.94 50.08
C LEU A 420 68.93 6.57 48.89
N GLY A 421 69.41 5.72 47.97
CA GLY A 421 68.62 5.22 46.85
C GLY A 421 67.44 4.36 47.32
N LYS A 422 67.62 3.53 48.35
CA LYS A 422 66.53 2.77 48.97
C LYS A 422 65.52 3.68 49.67
N GLU A 423 65.99 4.65 50.45
CA GLU A 423 65.11 5.62 51.13
C GLU A 423 64.31 6.47 50.14
N LEU A 424 64.96 6.95 49.07
CA LEU A 424 64.30 7.70 48.00
C LEU A 424 63.26 6.82 47.27
N GLN A 425 63.56 5.55 47.04
CA GLN A 425 62.63 4.63 46.40
C GLN A 425 61.40 4.37 47.28
N THR A 426 61.59 4.19 48.60
CA THR A 426 60.48 4.04 49.55
C THR A 426 59.61 5.30 49.57
N ALA A 427 60.21 6.48 49.73
CA ALA A 427 59.47 7.75 49.72
C ALA A 427 58.72 8.00 48.40
N ARG A 428 59.29 7.54 47.27
CA ARG A 428 58.64 7.62 45.95
C ARG A 428 57.45 6.67 45.84
N ASN A 429 57.56 5.46 46.39
CA ASN A 429 56.45 4.51 46.44
C ASN A 429 55.31 5.06 47.31
N ASP A 430 55.62 5.61 48.48
CA ASP A 430 54.61 6.21 49.38
C ASP A 430 53.86 7.38 48.70
N LEU A 431 54.55 8.22 47.93
CA LEU A 431 53.92 9.30 47.17
C LEU A 431 53.02 8.79 46.03
N VAL A 432 53.37 7.67 45.42
CA VAL A 432 52.53 7.02 44.39
C VAL A 432 51.28 6.44 45.03
N ASP A 433 51.41 5.74 46.16
CA ASP A 433 50.27 5.16 46.87
C ASP A 433 49.29 6.23 47.35
N MET A 434 49.80 7.33 47.93
CA MET A 434 48.97 8.47 48.33
C MET A 434 48.28 9.17 47.15
N ARG A 435 48.92 9.20 45.96
CA ARG A 435 48.28 9.73 44.75
C ARG A 435 47.15 8.81 44.29
N ASN A 436 47.40 7.50 44.27
CA ASN A 436 46.42 6.51 43.86
C ASN A 436 45.18 6.55 44.77
N ASP A 437 45.36 6.59 46.09
CA ASP A 437 44.24 6.70 47.06
C ASP A 437 43.43 8.00 46.85
N LYS A 438 44.10 9.11 46.52
CA LYS A 438 43.42 10.38 46.21
C LYS A 438 42.63 10.30 44.90
N GLU A 439 43.17 9.64 43.87
CA GLU A 439 42.50 9.43 42.59
C GLU A 439 41.31 8.48 42.72
N GLU A 440 41.44 7.38 43.48
CA GLU A 440 40.33 6.46 43.78
C GLU A 440 39.19 7.18 44.50
N LYS A 441 39.51 7.99 45.51
CA LYS A 441 38.50 8.82 46.22
C LYS A 441 37.83 9.83 45.30
N ALA A 442 38.58 10.45 44.39
CA ALA A 442 38.02 11.40 43.42
C ALA A 442 37.09 10.70 42.42
N GLN A 443 37.48 9.52 41.92
CA GLN A 443 36.66 8.70 41.02
C GLN A 443 35.36 8.25 41.70
N ALA A 444 35.44 7.75 42.94
CA ALA A 444 34.26 7.35 43.71
C ALA A 444 33.27 8.53 43.91
N TYR A 445 33.80 9.73 44.19
CA TYR A 445 32.96 10.92 44.32
C TYR A 445 32.31 11.32 42.99
N GLU A 446 33.05 11.25 41.88
CA GLU A 446 32.51 11.55 40.56
C GLU A 446 31.43 10.55 40.13
N GLU A 447 31.59 9.26 40.45
CA GLU A 447 30.57 8.23 40.21
C GLU A 447 29.29 8.49 40.99
N ILE A 448 29.39 8.86 42.27
CA ILE A 448 28.22 9.23 43.09
C ILE A 448 27.48 10.42 42.46
N VAL A 449 28.21 11.46 42.02
CA VAL A 449 27.61 12.63 41.37
C VAL A 449 26.96 12.27 40.03
N LYS A 450 27.59 11.40 39.23
CA LYS A 450 27.00 10.90 37.97
C LYS A 450 25.73 10.09 38.24
N SER A 451 25.74 9.21 39.24
CA SER A 451 24.58 8.42 39.65
C SER A 451 23.42 9.32 40.10
N GLN A 452 23.66 10.31 40.96
CA GLN A 452 22.63 11.25 41.40
C GLN A 452 22.06 12.09 40.26
N LYS A 453 22.89 12.51 39.29
CA LYS A 453 22.40 13.21 38.10
C LYS A 453 21.52 12.31 37.24
N ALA A 454 21.92 11.07 37.02
CA ALA A 454 21.14 10.09 36.27
C ALA A 454 19.78 9.81 36.94
N GLU A 455 19.76 9.66 38.26
CA GLU A 455 18.54 9.45 39.03
C GLU A 455 17.58 10.65 38.94
N ARG A 456 18.09 11.89 38.99
CA ARG A 456 17.27 13.09 38.79
C ARG A 456 16.68 13.19 37.39
N VAL A 457 17.45 12.84 36.36
CA VAL A 457 16.98 12.81 34.97
C VAL A 457 15.90 11.73 34.82
N TYR A 458 16.12 10.54 35.39
CA TYR A 458 15.14 9.46 35.38
C TYR A 458 13.84 9.85 36.11
N ALA A 459 13.93 10.45 37.29
CA ALA A 459 12.77 10.93 38.04
C ALA A 459 12.00 12.02 37.28
N PHE A 460 12.70 12.91 36.58
CA PHE A 460 12.08 13.93 35.73
C PHE A 460 11.35 13.30 34.54
N GLN A 461 11.99 12.36 33.84
CA GLN A 461 11.38 11.65 32.72
C GLN A 461 10.16 10.85 33.17
N LEU A 462 10.25 10.11 34.27
CA LEU A 462 9.13 9.36 34.84
C LEU A 462 7.94 10.27 35.18
N LYS A 463 8.20 11.47 35.70
CA LYS A 463 7.15 12.46 35.98
C LYS A 463 6.48 12.96 34.69
N GLN A 464 7.25 13.16 33.63
CA GLN A 464 6.74 13.60 32.33
C GLN A 464 5.92 12.50 31.63
N ASP A 465 6.38 11.25 31.73
CA ASP A 465 5.68 10.07 31.21
C ASP A 465 4.36 9.85 31.97
N LEU A 466 4.37 10.00 33.30
CA LEU A 466 3.16 9.91 34.13
C LEU A 466 2.14 11.00 33.76
N LEU A 467 2.59 12.24 33.53
CA LEU A 467 1.73 13.34 33.07
C LEU A 467 1.12 13.05 31.70
N THR A 468 1.90 12.46 30.79
CA THR A 468 1.43 12.07 29.45
C THR A 468 0.40 10.95 29.54
N ALA A 469 0.68 9.91 30.32
CA ALA A 469 -0.24 8.80 30.55
C ALA A 469 -1.56 9.26 31.22
N SER A 470 -1.49 10.19 32.17
CA SER A 470 -2.67 10.78 32.79
C SER A 470 -3.55 11.55 31.81
N LYS A 471 -2.96 12.30 30.87
CA LYS A 471 -3.69 13.00 29.81
C LYS A 471 -4.36 12.00 28.84
N GLU A 472 -3.64 10.95 28.44
CA GLU A 472 -4.20 9.90 27.58
C GLU A 472 -5.39 9.19 28.25
N LEU A 473 -5.26 8.86 29.54
CA LEU A 473 -6.36 8.26 30.30
C LEU A 473 -7.59 9.17 30.41
N ALA A 474 -7.37 10.49 30.55
CA ALA A 474 -8.47 11.46 30.56
C ALA A 474 -9.19 11.51 29.20
N MET A 475 -8.45 11.52 28.08
CA MET A 475 -9.05 11.46 26.74
C MET A 475 -9.82 10.16 26.51
N ARG A 476 -9.28 9.02 26.91
CA ARG A 476 -9.96 7.71 26.82
C ARG A 476 -11.24 7.65 27.66
N MET A 477 -11.25 8.27 28.84
CA MET A 477 -12.47 8.37 29.64
C MET A 477 -13.53 9.23 28.95
N GLU A 478 -13.13 10.33 28.32
CA GLU A 478 -14.06 11.19 27.57
C GLU A 478 -14.65 10.44 26.37
N GLU A 479 -13.80 9.78 25.56
CA GLU A 479 -14.24 8.94 24.43
C GLU A 479 -15.23 7.85 24.89
N LYS A 480 -14.94 7.18 26.00
CA LYS A 480 -15.82 6.15 26.56
C LYS A 480 -17.17 6.74 27.01
N ASN A 481 -17.15 7.93 27.62
CA ASN A 481 -18.37 8.62 28.05
C ASN A 481 -19.22 9.06 26.85
N SER A 482 -18.60 9.61 25.79
CA SER A 482 -19.30 9.95 24.54
C SER A 482 -19.92 8.71 23.89
N ALA A 483 -19.17 7.62 23.77
CA ALA A 483 -19.67 6.36 23.21
C ALA A 483 -20.82 5.76 24.04
N LEU A 484 -20.77 5.90 25.37
CA LEU A 484 -21.86 5.46 26.24
C LEU A 484 -23.15 6.28 25.99
N GLU A 485 -23.02 7.59 25.77
CA GLU A 485 -24.16 8.47 25.53
C GLU A 485 -24.77 8.23 24.15
N GLU A 486 -23.94 8.06 23.11
CA GLU A 486 -24.38 7.60 21.79
C GLU A 486 -25.10 6.25 21.90
N GLY A 487 -24.57 5.31 22.68
CA GLY A 487 -25.20 4.02 22.92
C GLY A 487 -26.58 4.12 23.57
N LYS A 488 -26.81 5.10 24.46
CA LYS A 488 -28.14 5.38 25.03
C LYS A 488 -29.10 5.95 23.98
N GLN A 489 -28.64 6.87 23.12
CA GLN A 489 -29.44 7.44 22.04
C GLN A 489 -29.88 6.36 21.04
N TRP A 490 -28.95 5.50 20.62
CA TRP A 490 -29.27 4.38 19.72
C TRP A 490 -30.30 3.41 20.33
N ARG A 491 -30.23 3.16 21.63
CA ARG A 491 -31.22 2.33 22.33
C ARG A 491 -32.62 2.94 22.31
N LEU A 492 -32.73 4.26 22.50
CA LEU A 492 -33.99 4.98 22.43
C LEU A 492 -34.58 4.91 21.01
N LEU A 493 -33.79 5.22 19.99
CA LEU A 493 -34.20 5.14 18.58
C LEU A 493 -34.63 3.71 18.19
N TYR A 494 -33.93 2.69 18.70
CA TYR A 494 -34.28 1.31 18.45
C TYR A 494 -35.64 0.93 19.06
N GLU A 495 -35.92 1.34 20.30
CA GLU A 495 -37.22 1.07 20.93
C GLU A 495 -38.36 1.86 20.27
N GLU A 496 -38.10 3.07 19.79
CA GLU A 496 -39.05 3.87 18.99
C GLU A 496 -39.37 3.18 17.67
N ALA A 497 -38.37 2.81 16.87
CA ALA A 497 -38.57 2.07 15.62
C ALA A 497 -39.29 0.72 15.83
N LYS A 498 -39.03 0.04 16.96
CA LYS A 498 -39.73 -1.19 17.34
C LYS A 498 -41.19 -0.95 17.73
N ARG A 499 -41.53 0.23 18.27
CA ARG A 499 -42.91 0.65 18.53
C ARG A 499 -43.63 0.96 17.22
N ASP A 500 -43.01 1.74 16.34
CA ASP A 500 -43.55 2.10 15.03
C ASP A 500 -43.83 0.87 14.18
N LYS A 501 -42.92 -0.12 14.18
CA LYS A 501 -43.15 -1.41 13.51
C LYS A 501 -44.38 -2.13 14.04
N ARG A 502 -44.58 -2.13 15.37
CA ARG A 502 -45.76 -2.78 15.99
C ARG A 502 -47.05 -2.06 15.59
N GLU A 503 -47.02 -0.73 15.54
CA GLU A 503 -48.18 0.07 15.17
C GLU A 503 -48.51 -0.07 13.67
N ALA A 504 -47.51 -0.06 12.79
CA ALA A 504 -47.69 -0.34 11.37
C ALA A 504 -48.29 -1.73 11.12
N LEU A 505 -47.83 -2.76 11.84
CA LEU A 505 -48.41 -4.10 11.77
C LEU A 505 -49.85 -4.17 12.29
N LYS A 506 -50.23 -3.30 13.23
CA LYS A 506 -51.62 -3.19 13.69
C LYS A 506 -52.50 -2.56 12.61
N ARG A 507 -52.07 -1.43 12.03
CA ARG A 507 -52.76 -0.74 10.93
C ARG A 507 -52.93 -1.65 9.71
N LEU A 508 -51.92 -2.45 9.38
CA LEU A 508 -52.00 -3.41 8.28
C LEU A 508 -53.08 -4.47 8.52
N ARG A 509 -53.18 -5.00 9.74
CA ARG A 509 -54.21 -5.97 10.12
C ARG A 509 -55.62 -5.37 10.09
N GLU A 510 -55.77 -4.15 10.59
CA GLU A 510 -57.05 -3.41 10.52
C GLU A 510 -57.47 -3.17 9.05
N ALA A 511 -56.54 -2.77 8.19
CA ALA A 511 -56.81 -2.59 6.77
C ALA A 511 -57.19 -3.90 6.06
N GLN A 512 -56.52 -5.02 6.38
CA GLN A 512 -56.88 -6.34 5.85
C GLN A 512 -58.32 -6.74 6.22
N VAL A 513 -58.74 -6.49 7.46
CA VAL A 513 -60.12 -6.76 7.90
C VAL A 513 -61.12 -5.91 7.12
N GLN A 514 -60.83 -4.63 6.90
CA GLN A 514 -61.71 -3.74 6.11
C GLN A 514 -61.83 -4.20 4.65
N VAL A 515 -60.72 -4.61 4.03
CA VAL A 515 -60.72 -5.12 2.65
C VAL A 515 -61.55 -6.40 2.53
N GLU A 516 -61.41 -7.35 3.45
CA GLU A 516 -62.23 -8.57 3.42
C GLU A 516 -63.72 -8.28 3.67
N LYS A 517 -64.04 -7.32 4.54
CA LYS A 517 -65.42 -6.87 4.74
C LYS A 517 -66.03 -6.28 3.46
N ALA A 518 -65.33 -5.32 2.84
CA ALA A 518 -65.78 -4.72 1.58
C ALA A 518 -65.91 -5.75 0.45
N ARG A 519 -65.02 -6.75 0.42
CA ARG A 519 -65.10 -7.87 -0.53
C ARG A 519 -66.34 -8.73 -0.30
N HIS A 520 -66.73 -8.96 0.96
CA HIS A 520 -67.95 -9.69 1.28
C HIS A 520 -69.20 -8.92 0.87
N GLU A 521 -69.27 -7.63 1.21
CA GLU A 521 -70.38 -6.74 0.81
C GLU A 521 -70.53 -6.67 -0.73
N MET A 522 -69.41 -6.57 -1.46
CA MET A 522 -69.42 -6.59 -2.93
C MET A 522 -69.98 -7.91 -3.48
N LYS A 523 -69.67 -9.05 -2.85
CA LYS A 523 -70.21 -10.36 -3.27
C LYS A 523 -71.71 -10.43 -3.04
N GLU A 524 -72.21 -9.99 -1.89
CA GLU A 524 -73.65 -9.96 -1.61
C GLU A 524 -74.39 -9.05 -2.59
N MET A 525 -73.85 -7.86 -2.85
CA MET A 525 -74.40 -6.93 -3.84
C MET A 525 -74.45 -7.55 -5.25
N THR A 526 -73.38 -8.22 -5.67
CA THR A 526 -73.33 -8.90 -6.98
C THR A 526 -74.41 -9.99 -7.07
N LEU A 527 -74.56 -10.79 -6.00
CA LEU A 527 -75.57 -11.85 -5.95
C LEU A 527 -77.00 -11.29 -6.04
N SER A 528 -77.27 -10.18 -5.34
CA SER A 528 -78.56 -9.48 -5.40
C SER A 528 -78.87 -8.94 -6.80
N PHE A 529 -77.90 -8.31 -7.45
CA PHE A 529 -78.08 -7.86 -8.83
C PHE A 529 -78.35 -9.02 -9.79
N GLU A 530 -77.68 -10.15 -9.60
CA GLU A 530 -77.88 -11.35 -10.43
C GLU A 530 -79.27 -11.96 -10.21
N THR A 531 -79.78 -11.98 -8.98
CA THR A 531 -81.16 -12.42 -8.69
C THR A 531 -82.20 -11.49 -9.30
N ASP A 532 -82.03 -10.17 -9.19
CA ASP A 532 -82.97 -9.19 -9.76
C ASP A 532 -83.00 -9.30 -11.29
N MET A 533 -81.82 -9.41 -11.92
CA MET A 533 -81.68 -9.63 -13.36
C MET A 533 -82.37 -10.93 -13.82
N ASN A 534 -82.22 -12.01 -13.06
CA ASN A 534 -82.89 -13.27 -13.38
C ASN A 534 -84.41 -13.19 -13.19
N GLN A 535 -84.89 -12.46 -12.19
CA GLN A 535 -86.30 -12.23 -11.98
C GLN A 535 -86.93 -11.41 -13.12
N GLU A 536 -86.26 -10.35 -13.56
CA GLU A 536 -86.71 -9.57 -14.72
C GLU A 536 -86.70 -10.37 -16.02
N ARG A 537 -85.67 -11.22 -16.24
CA ARG A 537 -85.66 -12.17 -17.36
C ARG A 537 -86.83 -13.14 -17.32
N TRP A 538 -87.19 -13.64 -16.14
CA TRP A 538 -88.31 -14.56 -15.96
C TRP A 538 -89.65 -13.87 -16.27
N LYS A 539 -89.87 -12.65 -15.75
CA LYS A 539 -91.07 -11.86 -16.07
C LYS A 539 -91.20 -11.58 -17.57
N LEU A 540 -90.08 -11.25 -18.22
CA LEU A 540 -90.07 -11.02 -19.66
C LEU A 540 -90.44 -12.29 -20.44
N ALA A 541 -89.89 -13.44 -20.05
CA ALA A 541 -90.22 -14.73 -20.67
C ALA A 541 -91.69 -15.13 -20.46
N GLU A 542 -92.26 -14.86 -19.28
CA GLU A 542 -93.67 -15.11 -18.98
C GLU A 542 -94.58 -14.22 -19.86
N ALA A 543 -94.29 -12.92 -19.95
CA ALA A 543 -95.02 -12.00 -20.81
C ALA A 543 -94.90 -12.35 -22.31
N GLU A 544 -93.73 -12.82 -22.76
CA GLU A 544 -93.54 -13.32 -24.13
C GLU A 544 -94.42 -14.55 -24.40
N GLU A 545 -94.55 -15.47 -23.44
CA GLU A 545 -95.38 -16.66 -23.59
C GLU A 545 -96.88 -16.33 -23.56
N GLU A 546 -97.31 -15.40 -22.71
CA GLU A 546 -98.67 -14.86 -22.71
C GLU A 546 -99.00 -14.21 -24.06
N HIS A 547 -98.12 -13.35 -24.58
CA HIS A 547 -98.28 -12.76 -25.91
C HIS A 547 -98.34 -13.83 -27.01
N ARG A 548 -97.48 -14.86 -26.95
CA ARG A 548 -97.48 -15.95 -27.93
C ARG A 548 -98.80 -16.73 -27.90
N SER A 549 -99.33 -17.01 -26.72
CA SER A 549 -100.63 -17.66 -26.52
C SER A 549 -101.78 -16.80 -27.07
N MET A 550 -101.77 -15.50 -26.81
CA MET A 550 -102.76 -14.56 -27.32
C MET A 550 -102.73 -14.46 -28.86
N ILE A 551 -101.53 -14.40 -29.46
CA ILE A 551 -101.37 -14.44 -30.92
C ILE A 551 -101.99 -15.72 -31.48
N LYS A 552 -101.71 -16.88 -30.88
CA LYS A 552 -102.27 -18.16 -31.32
C LYS A 552 -103.81 -18.18 -31.25
N GLN A 553 -104.40 -17.67 -30.17
CA GLN A 553 -105.86 -17.54 -30.06
C GLN A 553 -106.44 -16.62 -31.13
N MET A 554 -105.75 -15.52 -31.46
CA MET A 554 -106.18 -14.61 -32.53
C MET A 554 -106.09 -15.27 -33.90
N GLU A 555 -105.06 -16.07 -34.17
CA GLU A 555 -104.91 -16.86 -35.40
C GLU A 555 -106.06 -17.88 -35.54
N GLU A 556 -106.35 -18.64 -34.48
CA GLU A 556 -107.47 -19.60 -34.45
C GLU A 556 -108.82 -18.89 -34.69
N TYR A 557 -109.04 -17.72 -34.07
CA TYR A 557 -110.26 -16.92 -34.29
C TYR A 557 -110.39 -16.42 -35.73
N ILE A 558 -109.29 -15.98 -36.35
CA ILE A 558 -109.28 -15.56 -37.76
C ILE A 558 -109.68 -16.72 -38.66
N GLU A 559 -109.13 -17.91 -38.43
CA GLU A 559 -109.44 -19.12 -39.20
C GLU A 559 -110.93 -19.48 -39.12
N GLU A 560 -111.54 -19.43 -37.92
CA GLU A 560 -112.99 -19.62 -37.75
C GLU A 560 -113.83 -18.58 -38.53
N GLN A 561 -113.42 -17.31 -38.53
CA GLN A 561 -114.12 -16.27 -39.29
C GLN A 561 -114.00 -16.50 -40.80
N GLU A 562 -112.84 -16.95 -41.29
CA GLU A 562 -112.65 -17.28 -42.70
C GLU A 562 -113.55 -18.45 -43.14
N GLU A 563 -113.68 -19.49 -42.31
CA GLU A 563 -114.61 -20.60 -42.54
C GLU A 563 -116.07 -20.12 -42.60
N ALA A 564 -116.49 -19.27 -41.65
CA ALA A 564 -117.83 -18.72 -41.63
C ALA A 564 -118.14 -17.87 -42.87
N VAL A 565 -117.18 -17.05 -43.32
CA VAL A 565 -117.32 -16.25 -44.55
C VAL A 565 -117.46 -17.16 -45.77
N ASN A 566 -116.68 -18.24 -45.84
CA ASN A 566 -116.76 -19.21 -46.94
C ASN A 566 -118.12 -19.94 -46.95
N HIS A 567 -118.64 -20.32 -45.78
CA HIS A 567 -119.97 -20.92 -45.64
C HIS A 567 -121.08 -19.99 -46.15
N TRP A 568 -121.03 -18.70 -45.77
CA TRP A 568 -122.00 -17.71 -46.26
C TRP A 568 -121.89 -17.51 -47.77
N LYS A 569 -120.68 -17.47 -48.34
CA LYS A 569 -120.48 -17.39 -49.80
C LYS A 569 -121.13 -18.56 -50.54
N GLU A 570 -121.01 -19.79 -50.03
CA GLU A 570 -121.65 -20.97 -50.64
C GLU A 570 -123.18 -20.88 -50.56
N ASN A 571 -123.73 -20.55 -49.40
CA ASN A 571 -125.18 -20.42 -49.22
C ASN A 571 -125.78 -19.32 -50.10
N PHE A 572 -125.11 -18.16 -50.22
CA PHE A 572 -125.53 -17.09 -51.12
C PHE A 572 -125.48 -17.53 -52.58
N SER A 573 -124.46 -18.30 -52.98
CA SER A 573 -124.36 -18.84 -54.34
C SER A 573 -125.51 -19.81 -54.65
N GLN A 574 -125.91 -20.64 -53.68
CA GLN A 574 -127.06 -21.54 -53.81
C GLN A 574 -128.39 -20.78 -53.91
N LEU A 575 -128.59 -19.75 -53.07
CA LEU A 575 -129.75 -18.86 -53.13
C LEU A 575 -129.86 -18.13 -54.47
N ALA A 576 -128.75 -17.64 -54.99
CA ALA A 576 -128.70 -16.98 -56.29
C ALA A 576 -129.08 -17.94 -57.44
N MET A 577 -128.67 -19.21 -57.39
CA MET A 577 -129.11 -20.21 -58.37
C MET A 577 -130.63 -20.44 -58.34
N LEU A 578 -131.21 -20.59 -57.13
CA LEU A 578 -132.66 -20.81 -56.98
C LEU A 578 -133.48 -19.62 -57.49
N ALA A 579 -133.05 -18.40 -57.17
CA ALA A 579 -133.74 -17.18 -57.62
C ALA A 579 -133.66 -17.00 -59.14
N ASN A 580 -132.52 -17.32 -59.77
CA ASN A 580 -132.37 -17.23 -61.23
C ASN A 580 -133.24 -18.25 -61.97
N GLY A 581 -133.42 -19.47 -61.44
CA GLY A 581 -134.31 -20.47 -62.03
C GLY A 581 -135.78 -20.06 -62.04
N ALA A 582 -136.26 -19.42 -60.97
CA ALA A 582 -137.65 -18.95 -60.89
C ALA A 582 -137.95 -17.78 -61.85
N ILE A 583 -136.95 -16.99 -62.24
CA ILE A 583 -137.11 -15.84 -63.13
C ILE A 583 -137.20 -16.24 -64.61
N GLU A 584 -136.59 -17.38 -65.01
CA GLU A 584 -136.59 -17.85 -66.41
C GLU A 584 -137.95 -18.37 -66.89
N ASP A 585 -138.80 -18.92 -66.01
CA ASP A 585 -140.06 -19.55 -66.39
C ASP A 585 -141.23 -18.54 -66.58
N ILE A 586 -141.13 -17.37 -65.95
CA ILE A 586 -142.22 -16.35 -65.92
C ILE A 586 -142.62 -15.85 -67.34
N PRO A 587 -141.69 -15.54 -68.27
CA PRO A 587 -142.07 -15.08 -69.61
C PRO A 587 -142.82 -16.13 -70.44
N LYS A 588 -142.54 -17.41 -70.21
CA LYS A 588 -143.17 -18.54 -70.92
C LYS A 588 -144.59 -18.77 -70.43
N MET A 589 -144.81 -18.68 -69.10
CA MET A 589 -146.14 -18.79 -68.50
C MET A 589 -147.09 -17.65 -68.94
N VAL A 590 -146.57 -16.43 -69.16
CA VAL A 590 -147.37 -15.28 -69.64
C VAL A 590 -147.77 -15.44 -71.11
N LEU A 591 -146.89 -16.01 -71.95
CA LEU A 591 -147.19 -16.31 -73.36
C LEU A 591 -148.25 -17.42 -73.48
N ASP A 592 -148.16 -18.48 -72.68
CA ASP A 592 -149.13 -19.58 -72.69
C ASP A 592 -150.53 -19.12 -72.25
N ALA A 593 -150.63 -18.19 -71.30
CA ALA A 593 -151.91 -17.59 -70.87
C ALA A 593 -152.54 -16.68 -71.94
N GLU A 594 -151.73 -16.11 -72.84
CA GLU A 594 -152.19 -15.23 -73.93
C GLU A 594 -152.77 -16.03 -75.11
N ALA A 595 -152.24 -17.23 -75.37
CA ALA A 595 -152.74 -18.10 -76.42
C ALA A 595 -154.15 -18.67 -76.10
N THR A 596 -154.49 -18.84 -74.83
CA THR A 596 -155.77 -19.44 -74.40
C THR A 596 -156.95 -18.47 -74.39
N THR A 597 -156.71 -17.15 -74.41
CA THR A 597 -157.76 -16.12 -74.24
C THR A 597 -158.41 -15.67 -75.56
N HIS A 598 -157.98 -16.18 -76.70
CA HIS A 598 -158.42 -15.71 -78.02
C HIS A 598 -159.79 -16.25 -78.50
N PHE A 599 -160.43 -17.18 -77.76
CA PHE A 599 -161.65 -17.87 -78.21
C PHE A 599 -162.93 -17.59 -77.39
N CYS A 600 -162.85 -16.91 -76.25
CA CYS A 600 -164.01 -16.63 -75.39
C CYS A 600 -163.88 -15.24 -74.76
N ASN A 601 -164.49 -14.21 -75.36
CA ASN A 601 -164.54 -12.80 -74.89
C ASN A 601 -164.43 -12.68 -73.36
N PRO A 602 -163.22 -12.47 -72.80
CA PRO A 602 -163.03 -12.51 -71.37
C PRO A 602 -163.41 -11.15 -70.73
N PRO A 603 -163.83 -11.15 -69.45
CA PRO A 603 -164.16 -9.92 -68.72
C PRO A 603 -162.99 -8.91 -68.70
N PRO A 604 -163.26 -7.59 -68.68
CA PRO A 604 -162.25 -6.53 -68.71
C PRO A 604 -161.15 -6.67 -67.64
N GLU A 605 -161.49 -7.24 -66.49
CA GLU A 605 -160.60 -7.43 -65.35
C GLU A 605 -159.45 -8.39 -65.67
N ILE A 606 -159.68 -9.40 -66.50
CA ILE A 606 -158.65 -10.38 -66.89
C ILE A 606 -157.67 -9.77 -67.88
N MET A 607 -158.15 -8.94 -68.82
CA MET A 607 -157.28 -8.19 -69.74
C MET A 607 -156.42 -7.15 -69.02
N LEU A 608 -156.96 -6.51 -67.98
CA LEU A 608 -156.19 -5.62 -67.11
C LEU A 608 -155.09 -6.37 -66.36
N PHE A 609 -155.37 -7.58 -65.87
CA PHE A 609 -154.37 -8.42 -65.20
C PHE A 609 -153.23 -8.85 -66.14
N ILE A 610 -153.56 -9.34 -67.35
CA ILE A 610 -152.55 -9.74 -68.34
C ILE A 610 -151.67 -8.55 -68.75
N ASN A 611 -152.27 -7.36 -68.96
CA ASN A 611 -151.51 -6.15 -69.26
C ASN A 611 -150.62 -5.69 -68.08
N HIS A 612 -151.08 -5.87 -66.84
CA HIS A 612 -150.27 -5.59 -65.65
C HIS A 612 -149.07 -6.55 -65.55
N CYS A 613 -149.27 -7.85 -65.82
CA CYS A 613 -148.19 -8.84 -65.86
C CYS A 613 -147.16 -8.50 -66.96
N LYS A 614 -147.59 -8.02 -68.13
CA LYS A 614 -146.67 -7.56 -69.19
C LYS A 614 -145.82 -6.37 -68.75
N LEU A 615 -146.42 -5.42 -68.03
CA LEU A 615 -145.70 -4.25 -67.50
C LEU A 615 -144.61 -4.70 -66.51
N LEU A 616 -144.96 -5.58 -65.57
CA LEU A 616 -144.02 -6.14 -64.59
C LEU A 616 -142.88 -6.94 -65.24
N VAL A 617 -143.16 -7.75 -66.26
CA VAL A 617 -142.11 -8.45 -67.03
C VAL A 617 -141.20 -7.45 -67.76
N GLY A 618 -141.75 -6.34 -68.25
CA GLY A 618 -140.98 -5.23 -68.81
C GLY A 618 -140.05 -4.58 -67.78
N GLU A 619 -140.54 -4.32 -66.57
CA GLU A 619 -139.75 -3.75 -65.47
C GLU A 619 -138.65 -4.71 -64.98
N MET A 620 -138.94 -6.00 -64.86
CA MET A 620 -137.95 -7.03 -64.49
C MET A 620 -136.81 -7.12 -65.51
N LYS A 621 -137.11 -7.05 -66.82
CA LYS A 621 -136.08 -6.99 -67.88
C LYS A 621 -135.22 -5.72 -67.77
N ALA A 622 -135.82 -4.58 -67.42
CA ALA A 622 -135.07 -3.35 -67.21
C ALA A 622 -134.15 -3.42 -65.97
N PHE A 623 -134.61 -4.07 -64.89
CA PHE A 623 -133.84 -4.24 -63.66
C PHE A 623 -132.64 -5.20 -63.86
N THR A 624 -132.83 -6.34 -64.52
CA THR A 624 -131.74 -7.28 -64.84
C THR A 624 -130.69 -6.67 -65.75
N THR A 625 -131.08 -5.74 -66.65
CA THR A 625 -130.12 -5.00 -67.48
C THR A 625 -129.30 -4.00 -66.66
N ARG A 626 -129.84 -3.44 -65.57
CA ARG A 626 -129.09 -2.58 -64.63
C ARG A 626 -128.14 -3.36 -63.72
N ALA A 627 -128.53 -4.55 -63.26
CA ALA A 627 -127.75 -5.34 -62.31
C ALA A 627 -126.56 -6.11 -62.94
N ARG A 628 -126.43 -6.11 -64.28
CA ARG A 628 -125.29 -6.70 -65.02
C ARG A 628 -124.17 -5.70 -65.38
N LYS A 629 -124.29 -4.44 -64.95
CA LYS A 629 -123.21 -3.45 -64.89
C LYS A 629 -122.75 -3.34 -63.44
#